data_AF-A0A077PQ72-F1
#
_entry.id   AF-A0A077PQ72-F1
#
_cell.length_a   1.000
_cell.length_b   1.000
_cell.length_c   1.000
_cell.angle_alpha   90.00
_cell.angle_beta   90.00
_cell.angle_gamma   90.00
#
_symmetry.space_group_name_H-M   'P 1'
#
loop_
_entity.id
_entity.type
_entity.pdbx_description
1 polymer ?
#
loop_
_entity_poly.entity_id
_entity_poly.type
_entity_poly.pdbx_seq_one_letter_code
_entity_poly.pdbx_strand_id
1 'polypeptide(L)'
;MKLYLTGVAVAEAGGTPDRIKAYGVLQIRQLFNDNFNGNNKKSNATSVGVLAIQLRAAAETLGIEPSTLTTTQQLQLANCLLTDDFNISIVAKHLKDLILFDNPNIKDTNILTDEQLILAGSRYNRGIERDKNDIIKSISAPIGTPEREYSSYGRRILEKNPYI
;
A
#
# COMPACT_ATOMS: atom_id res chain seq x y z
N MET A 1 -14.43 -2.44 6.86
CA MET A 1 -13.36 -1.45 6.82
C MET A 1 -12.60 -1.39 8.13
N LYS A 2 -13.27 -1.13 9.27
CA LYS A 2 -12.59 -0.87 10.56
C LYS A 2 -11.62 -1.98 10.96
N LEU A 3 -12.04 -3.24 10.94
CA LEU A 3 -11.21 -4.39 11.31
C LEU A 3 -9.98 -4.56 10.41
N TYR A 4 -10.11 -4.28 9.11
CA TYR A 4 -9.00 -4.43 8.17
C TYR A 4 -7.99 -3.29 8.26
N LEU A 5 -8.47 -2.06 8.46
CA LEU A 5 -7.62 -0.91 8.74
C LEU A 5 -6.82 -1.12 10.04
N THR A 6 -7.41 -1.76 11.05
CA THR A 6 -6.71 -2.17 12.27
C THR A 6 -5.61 -3.19 11.98
N GLY A 7 -5.86 -4.20 11.14
CA GLY A 7 -4.83 -5.15 10.71
C GLY A 7 -3.65 -4.46 10.00
N VAL A 8 -3.92 -3.52 9.08
CA VAL A 8 -2.88 -2.73 8.41
C VAL A 8 -2.11 -1.86 9.43
N ALA A 9 -2.82 -1.21 10.36
CA ALA A 9 -2.19 -0.42 11.41
C ALA A 9 -1.26 -1.24 12.29
N VAL A 10 -1.66 -2.44 12.73
CA VAL A 10 -0.79 -3.33 13.52
C VAL A 10 0.35 -3.93 12.69
N ALA A 11 0.13 -4.13 11.39
CA ALA A 11 1.16 -4.66 10.50
C ALA A 11 2.30 -3.67 10.23
N GLU A 12 1.96 -2.40 10.10
CA GLU A 12 2.86 -1.32 9.67
C GLU A 12 3.41 -0.47 10.84
N ALA A 13 2.65 -0.33 11.94
CA ALA A 13 3.12 0.38 13.13
C ALA A 13 4.35 -0.32 13.73
N GLY A 14 5.47 0.41 13.82
CA GLY A 14 6.74 -0.07 14.37
C GLY A 14 7.86 -0.31 13.35
N GLY A 15 7.67 0.06 12.08
CA GLY A 15 8.74 0.06 11.06
C GLY A 15 9.78 1.18 11.24
N THR A 16 10.64 1.39 10.24
CA THR A 16 11.65 2.47 10.22
C THR A 16 11.02 3.84 10.48
N PRO A 17 11.66 4.74 11.27
CA PRO A 17 11.10 6.06 11.58
C PRO A 17 10.67 6.83 10.33
N ASP A 18 9.41 7.29 10.28
CA ASP A 18 8.81 7.79 9.04
C ASP A 18 9.46 9.08 8.52
N ARG A 19 10.00 9.91 9.43
CA ARG A 19 10.79 11.09 9.05
C ARG A 19 12.06 10.73 8.28
N ILE A 20 12.69 9.59 8.56
CA ILE A 20 13.88 9.13 7.82
C ILE A 20 13.49 8.71 6.40
N LYS A 21 12.30 8.10 6.22
CA LYS A 21 11.80 7.74 4.88
C LYS A 21 11.48 9.00 4.06
N ALA A 22 10.80 9.98 4.65
CA ALA A 22 10.39 11.21 3.96
C ALA A 22 11.56 12.17 3.65
N TYR A 23 12.50 12.36 4.58
CA TYR A 23 13.57 13.37 4.43
C TYR A 23 14.93 12.78 4.06
N GLY A 24 15.12 11.46 4.17
CA GLY A 24 16.35 10.78 3.76
C GLY A 24 16.13 9.97 2.48
N VAL A 25 15.37 8.88 2.59
CA VAL A 25 15.21 7.90 1.50
C VAL A 25 14.58 8.53 0.25
N LEU A 26 13.51 9.32 0.41
CA LEU A 26 12.87 10.00 -0.72
C LEU A 26 13.82 10.97 -1.41
N GLN A 27 14.53 11.82 -0.65
CA GLN A 27 15.46 12.81 -1.20
C GLN A 27 16.61 12.15 -1.99
N ILE A 28 17.15 11.05 -1.46
CA ILE A 28 18.16 10.24 -2.17
C ILE A 28 17.58 9.67 -3.46
N ARG A 29 16.38 9.08 -3.42
CA ARG A 29 15.74 8.51 -4.61
C ARG A 29 15.45 9.57 -5.67
N GLN A 30 14.99 10.76 -5.28
CA GLN A 30 14.75 11.90 -6.17
C GLN A 30 16.05 12.36 -6.83
N LEU A 31 17.12 12.51 -6.05
CA LEU A 31 18.43 12.89 -6.58
C LEU A 31 18.90 11.89 -7.63
N PHE A 32 18.89 10.59 -7.33
CA PHE A 32 19.49 9.55 -8.18
C PHE A 32 18.62 9.03 -9.32
N ASN A 33 17.29 9.16 -9.27
CA ASN A 33 16.39 8.56 -10.26
C ASN A 33 15.61 9.60 -11.04
N ASP A 34 15.02 10.56 -10.34
CA ASP A 34 14.14 11.54 -10.96
C ASP A 34 14.99 12.54 -11.76
N ASN A 35 16.10 13.01 -11.18
CA ASN A 35 16.97 13.98 -11.83
C ASN A 35 17.98 13.36 -12.81
N PHE A 36 18.53 12.17 -12.51
CA PHE A 36 19.52 11.54 -13.40
C PHE A 36 18.91 10.62 -14.47
N ASN A 37 17.79 9.94 -14.19
CA ASN A 37 17.17 9.00 -15.13
C ASN A 37 15.86 9.52 -15.75
N GLY A 38 15.40 10.71 -15.35
CA GLY A 38 14.16 11.32 -15.86
C GLY A 38 12.88 10.53 -15.52
N ASN A 39 12.92 9.66 -14.50
CA ASN A 39 11.78 8.80 -14.13
C ASN A 39 11.61 8.73 -12.61
N ASN A 40 10.40 9.03 -12.15
CA ASN A 40 10.02 9.08 -10.74
C ASN A 40 9.50 7.76 -10.15
N LYS A 41 9.60 6.64 -10.87
CA LYS A 41 9.10 5.33 -10.41
C LYS A 41 9.68 4.91 -9.05
N LYS A 42 10.98 5.12 -8.83
CA LYS A 42 11.63 4.72 -7.56
C LYS A 42 11.24 5.63 -6.39
N SER A 43 11.20 6.95 -6.61
CA SER A 43 10.76 7.91 -5.58
C SER A 43 9.28 7.68 -5.24
N ASN A 44 8.42 7.44 -6.24
CA ASN A 44 7.01 7.10 -6.04
C ASN A 44 6.78 5.77 -5.29
N ALA A 45 7.73 4.83 -5.35
CA ALA A 45 7.70 3.60 -4.55
C ALA A 45 8.18 3.78 -3.10
N THR A 46 8.33 5.01 -2.62
CA THR A 46 8.70 5.30 -1.23
C THR A 46 7.46 5.28 -0.35
N SER A 47 7.46 4.44 0.68
CA SER A 47 6.41 4.36 1.70
C SER A 47 6.60 5.41 2.79
N VAL A 48 5.56 6.15 3.14
CA VAL A 48 5.62 7.25 4.13
C VAL A 48 4.44 7.20 5.10
N GLY A 49 4.67 7.67 6.33
CA GLY A 49 3.68 7.79 7.39
C GLY A 49 3.43 6.48 8.14
N VAL A 50 2.60 6.58 9.19
CA VAL A 50 2.38 5.52 10.19
C VAL A 50 1.88 4.20 9.59
N LEU A 51 1.15 4.25 8.47
CA LEU A 51 0.66 3.07 7.75
C LEU A 51 1.48 2.74 6.49
N ALA A 52 2.61 3.43 6.27
CA ALA A 52 3.59 3.12 5.23
C ALA A 52 3.03 2.95 3.80
N ILE A 53 2.06 3.80 3.41
CA ILE A 53 1.55 3.84 2.03
C ILE A 53 2.60 4.45 1.09
N GLN A 54 2.76 3.86 -0.10
CA GLN A 54 3.61 4.42 -1.15
C GLN A 54 3.05 5.73 -1.70
N LEU A 55 3.93 6.68 -2.05
CA LEU A 55 3.55 7.93 -2.72
C LEU A 55 2.73 7.68 -4.00
N ARG A 56 3.08 6.64 -4.77
CA ARG A 56 2.31 6.18 -5.94
C ARG A 56 0.86 5.88 -5.58
N ALA A 57 0.65 5.00 -4.60
CA ALA A 57 -0.68 4.54 -4.18
C ALA A 57 -1.51 5.69 -3.60
N ALA A 58 -0.88 6.57 -2.81
CA ALA A 58 -1.53 7.75 -2.28
C ALA A 58 -1.96 8.72 -3.40
N ALA A 59 -1.11 8.95 -4.40
CA ALA A 59 -1.43 9.81 -5.54
C ALA A 59 -2.57 9.24 -6.40
N GLU A 60 -2.53 7.94 -6.71
CA GLU A 60 -3.62 7.24 -7.43
C GLU A 60 -4.95 7.38 -6.65
N THR A 61 -4.92 7.18 -5.34
CA THR A 61 -6.09 7.33 -4.46
C THR A 61 -6.65 8.76 -4.46
N LEU A 62 -5.79 9.75 -4.69
CA LEU A 62 -6.17 11.17 -4.83
C LEU A 62 -6.61 11.54 -6.26
N GLY A 63 -6.57 10.60 -7.21
CA GLY A 63 -6.89 10.86 -8.62
C GLY A 63 -5.79 11.62 -9.38
N ILE A 64 -4.55 11.56 -8.87
CA ILE A 64 -3.38 12.20 -9.48
C ILE A 64 -2.57 11.14 -10.21
N GLU A 65 -2.21 11.40 -11.46
CA GLU A 65 -1.34 10.51 -12.24
C GLU A 65 0.09 10.50 -11.63
N PRO A 66 0.55 9.39 -11.01
CA PRO A 66 1.81 9.39 -10.26
C PRO A 66 3.03 9.70 -11.11
N SER A 67 3.01 9.29 -12.38
CA SER A 67 4.12 9.54 -13.31
C SER A 67 4.35 11.03 -13.57
N THR A 68 3.35 11.89 -13.32
CA THR A 68 3.46 13.35 -13.48
C THR A 68 3.95 14.09 -12.24
N LEU A 69 4.12 13.40 -11.10
CA LEU A 69 4.55 14.05 -9.87
C LEU A 69 5.97 14.60 -10.00
N THR A 70 6.10 15.90 -9.75
CA THR A 70 7.40 16.56 -9.56
C THR A 70 7.99 16.20 -8.19
N THR A 71 9.29 16.38 -8.03
CA THR A 71 9.98 16.16 -6.75
C THR A 71 9.41 17.00 -5.61
N THR A 72 8.98 18.23 -5.90
CA THR A 72 8.30 19.11 -4.94
C THR A 72 6.93 18.55 -4.54
N GLN A 73 6.12 18.11 -5.50
CA GLN A 73 4.81 17.52 -5.21
C GLN A 73 4.92 16.21 -4.43
N GLN A 74 5.93 15.38 -4.72
CA GLN A 74 6.22 14.19 -3.93
C GLN A 74 6.58 14.52 -2.48
N LEU A 75 7.39 15.55 -2.26
CA LEU A 75 7.74 15.99 -0.89
C LEU A 75 6.53 16.57 -0.16
N GLN A 76 5.69 17.34 -0.85
CA GLN A 76 4.43 17.85 -0.29
C GLN A 76 3.51 16.70 0.12
N LEU A 77 3.31 15.71 -0.77
CA LEU A 77 2.52 14.52 -0.47
C LEU A 77 3.12 13.73 0.69
N ALA A 78 4.44 13.55 0.73
CA ALA A 78 5.14 12.90 1.85
C ALA A 78 4.87 13.64 3.17
N ASN A 79 4.93 14.97 3.20
CA ASN A 79 4.63 15.77 4.39
C ASN A 79 3.16 15.60 4.84
N CYS A 80 2.20 15.57 3.90
CA CYS A 80 0.80 15.28 4.24
C CYS A 80 0.68 13.88 4.88
N LEU A 81 1.35 12.87 4.31
CA LEU A 81 1.35 11.50 4.82
C LEU A 81 2.03 11.34 6.19
N LEU A 82 2.85 12.29 6.64
CA LEU A 82 3.39 12.29 8.01
C LEU A 82 2.36 12.72 9.06
N THR A 83 1.19 13.24 8.65
CA THR A 83 0.09 13.53 9.56
C THR A 83 -0.81 12.31 9.68
N ASP A 84 -0.94 11.75 10.88
CA ASP A 84 -1.63 10.47 11.11
C ASP A 84 -3.08 10.48 10.59
N ASP A 85 -3.85 11.53 10.84
CA ASP A 85 -5.24 11.65 10.36
C ASP A 85 -5.32 11.57 8.83
N PHE A 86 -4.42 12.28 8.13
CA PHE A 86 -4.37 12.25 6.68
C PHE A 86 -3.94 10.87 6.19
N ASN A 87 -2.89 10.29 6.79
CA ASN A 87 -2.38 8.97 6.43
C ASN A 87 -3.45 7.88 6.58
N ILE A 88 -4.14 7.85 7.73
CA ILE A 88 -5.21 6.90 8.02
C ILE A 88 -6.37 7.07 7.04
N SER A 89 -6.78 8.31 6.75
CA SER A 89 -7.89 8.58 5.83
C SER A 89 -7.60 8.12 4.41
N ILE A 90 -6.39 8.39 3.90
CA ILE A 90 -5.97 7.98 2.55
C ILE A 90 -5.83 6.46 2.46
N VAL A 91 -5.24 5.81 3.46
CA VAL A 91 -5.14 4.35 3.48
C VAL A 91 -6.52 3.69 3.54
N ALA A 92 -7.44 4.21 4.34
CA ALA A 92 -8.80 3.69 4.40
C ALA A 92 -9.50 3.78 3.03
N LYS A 93 -9.32 4.91 2.31
CA LYS A 93 -9.85 5.09 0.96
C LYS A 93 -9.18 4.14 -0.03
N HIS A 94 -7.85 4.06 -0.01
CA HIS A 94 -7.09 3.17 -0.89
C HIS A 94 -7.49 1.70 -0.74
N LEU A 95 -7.59 1.21 0.51
CA LEU A 95 -8.02 -0.17 0.78
C LEU A 95 -9.45 -0.41 0.29
N LYS A 96 -10.36 0.56 0.48
CA LYS A 96 -11.72 0.48 -0.06
C LYS A 96 -11.72 0.32 -1.57
N ASP A 97 -10.93 1.13 -2.27
CA ASP A 97 -10.85 1.12 -3.73
C ASP A 97 -10.30 -0.23 -4.23
N LEU A 98 -9.28 -0.78 -3.57
CA LEU A 98 -8.75 -2.11 -3.87
C LEU A 98 -9.77 -3.24 -3.62
N ILE A 99 -10.51 -3.18 -2.52
CA ILE A 99 -11.56 -4.16 -2.20
C ILE A 99 -12.65 -4.14 -3.29
N LEU A 100 -13.11 -2.95 -3.66
CA LEU A 100 -14.16 -2.78 -4.67
C LEU A 100 -13.67 -3.23 -6.05
N PHE A 101 -12.40 -2.97 -6.39
CA PHE A 101 -11.79 -3.42 -7.64
C PHE A 101 -11.86 -4.94 -7.80
N ASP A 102 -11.43 -5.71 -6.78
CA ASP A 102 -11.47 -7.18 -6.87
C ASP A 102 -12.86 -7.77 -6.58
N ASN A 103 -13.76 -7.01 -5.94
CA ASN A 103 -15.08 -7.48 -5.49
C ASN A 103 -16.21 -6.50 -5.86
N PRO A 104 -16.48 -6.27 -7.16
CA PRO A 104 -17.43 -5.25 -7.60
C PRO A 104 -18.87 -5.48 -7.12
N ASN A 105 -19.22 -6.73 -6.79
CA ASN A 105 -20.55 -7.12 -6.33
C ASN A 105 -20.68 -7.16 -4.80
N ILE A 106 -19.67 -6.70 -4.05
CA ILE A 106 -19.73 -6.72 -2.59
C ILE A 106 -20.78 -5.73 -2.06
N LYS A 107 -21.65 -6.20 -1.18
CA LYS A 107 -22.73 -5.39 -0.61
C LYS A 107 -22.28 -4.59 0.61
N ASP A 108 -21.34 -5.12 1.38
CA ASP A 108 -20.82 -4.48 2.58
C ASP A 108 -19.31 -4.68 2.67
N THR A 109 -18.57 -3.58 2.58
CA THR A 109 -17.10 -3.58 2.73
C THR A 109 -16.65 -3.66 4.20
N ASN A 110 -17.60 -3.80 5.15
CA ASN A 110 -17.33 -4.07 6.56
C ASN A 110 -17.16 -5.54 6.90
N ILE A 111 -17.68 -6.43 6.07
CA ILE A 111 -17.61 -7.87 6.26
C ILE A 111 -16.86 -8.44 5.07
N LEU A 112 -15.60 -8.81 5.29
CA LEU A 112 -14.70 -9.33 4.27
C LEU A 112 -14.29 -10.74 4.64
N THR A 113 -14.19 -11.63 3.65
CA THR A 113 -13.57 -12.95 3.85
C THR A 113 -12.05 -12.83 3.94
N ASP A 114 -11.38 -13.83 4.51
CA ASP A 114 -9.92 -13.90 4.56
C ASP A 114 -9.29 -13.76 3.17
N GLU A 115 -9.88 -14.38 2.15
CA GLU A 115 -9.42 -14.23 0.76
C GLU A 115 -9.49 -12.77 0.30
N GLN A 116 -10.59 -12.06 0.58
CA GLN A 116 -10.75 -10.65 0.21
C GLN A 116 -9.78 -9.74 0.95
N LEU A 117 -9.51 -10.03 2.24
CA LEU A 117 -8.51 -9.32 3.03
C LEU A 117 -7.10 -9.55 2.49
N ILE A 118 -6.75 -10.80 2.18
CA ILE A 118 -5.44 -11.15 1.62
C ILE A 118 -5.24 -10.51 0.24
N LEU A 119 -6.26 -10.52 -0.62
CA LEU A 119 -6.24 -9.86 -1.93
C LEU A 119 -5.96 -8.37 -1.79
N ALA A 120 -6.75 -7.66 -0.98
CA ALA A 120 -6.55 -6.24 -0.75
C ALA A 120 -5.17 -5.94 -0.18
N GLY A 121 -4.67 -6.79 0.73
CA GLY A 121 -3.37 -6.61 1.37
C GLY A 121 -2.24 -6.79 0.37
N SER A 122 -2.30 -7.85 -0.42
CA SER A 122 -1.33 -8.11 -1.48
C SER A 122 -1.18 -6.98 -2.49
N ARG A 123 -2.25 -6.24 -2.73
CA ARG A 123 -2.26 -5.08 -3.63
C ARG A 123 -1.89 -3.76 -2.95
N TYR A 124 -1.86 -3.70 -1.62
CA TYR A 124 -1.74 -2.45 -0.85
C TYR A 124 -0.70 -1.48 -1.41
N ASN A 125 0.56 -1.91 -1.53
CA ASN A 125 1.62 -1.09 -2.16
C ASN A 125 2.03 -1.59 -3.55
N ARG A 126 1.61 -2.80 -3.95
CA ARG A 126 1.95 -3.41 -5.26
C ARG A 126 1.00 -2.99 -6.39
N GLY A 127 -0.18 -2.45 -6.08
CA GLY A 127 -1.18 -2.05 -7.06
C GLY A 127 -1.91 -3.22 -7.72
N ILE A 128 -2.60 -2.90 -8.82
CA ILE A 128 -3.48 -3.82 -9.55
C ILE A 128 -2.81 -4.57 -10.71
N GLU A 129 -1.50 -4.35 -10.94
CA GLU A 129 -0.77 -4.90 -12.09
C GLU A 129 -0.78 -6.42 -12.16
N ARG A 130 -0.78 -7.10 -11.00
CA ARG A 130 -0.80 -8.56 -10.94
C ARG A 130 -2.22 -9.09 -11.13
N ASP A 131 -2.35 -10.16 -11.92
CA ASP A 131 -3.62 -10.83 -12.12
C ASP A 131 -4.20 -11.34 -10.78
N LYS A 132 -5.50 -11.18 -10.62
CA LYS A 132 -6.20 -11.59 -9.40
C LYS A 132 -6.03 -13.10 -9.14
N ASN A 133 -6.09 -13.92 -10.20
CA ASN A 133 -6.03 -15.38 -10.06
C ASN A 133 -4.64 -15.85 -9.62
N ASP A 134 -3.58 -15.13 -9.96
CA ASP A 134 -2.23 -15.44 -9.47
C ASP A 134 -2.14 -15.23 -7.95
N ILE A 135 -2.80 -14.21 -7.42
CA ILE A 135 -2.88 -13.98 -5.98
C ILE A 135 -3.75 -15.05 -5.32
N ILE A 136 -4.88 -15.43 -5.91
CA ILE A 136 -5.75 -16.51 -5.38
C ILE A 136 -5.00 -17.85 -5.35
N LYS A 137 -4.34 -18.25 -6.44
CA LYS A 137 -3.52 -19.47 -6.49
C LYS A 137 -2.43 -19.45 -5.43
N SER A 138 -1.81 -18.28 -5.22
CA SER A 138 -0.80 -18.06 -4.19
C SER A 138 -1.29 -18.32 -2.77
N ILE A 139 -2.57 -18.10 -2.47
CA ILE A 139 -3.15 -18.31 -1.13
C ILE A 139 -3.11 -19.81 -0.78
N SER A 140 -3.47 -20.67 -1.73
CA SER A 140 -3.46 -22.12 -1.57
C SER A 140 -2.12 -22.80 -1.87
N ALA A 141 -1.13 -22.06 -2.36
CA ALA A 141 0.15 -22.63 -2.76
C ALA A 141 0.89 -23.26 -1.56
N PRO A 142 1.60 -24.40 -1.73
CA PRO A 142 2.33 -25.05 -0.64
C PRO A 142 3.36 -24.12 0.03
N ILE A 143 3.57 -24.29 1.34
CA ILE A 143 4.58 -23.50 2.09
C ILE A 143 5.96 -23.73 1.45
N GLY A 144 6.71 -22.64 1.22
CA GLY A 144 8.05 -22.69 0.63
C GLY A 144 8.09 -22.60 -0.89
N THR A 145 6.95 -22.56 -1.57
CA THR A 145 6.89 -22.38 -3.03
C THR A 145 7.02 -20.90 -3.44
N PRO A 146 7.66 -20.58 -4.56
CA PRO A 146 7.77 -19.19 -5.07
C PRO A 146 6.41 -18.53 -5.30
N GLU A 147 5.40 -19.30 -5.72
CA GLU A 147 4.04 -18.82 -5.96
C GLU A 147 3.44 -18.19 -4.70
N ARG A 148 3.87 -18.65 -3.51
CA ARG A 148 3.43 -18.13 -2.21
C ARG A 148 3.95 -16.72 -1.92
N GLU A 149 4.81 -16.12 -2.76
CA GLU A 149 5.23 -14.74 -2.57
C GLU A 149 4.07 -13.74 -2.80
N TYR A 150 3.14 -14.05 -3.72
CA TYR A 150 2.17 -13.05 -4.19
C TYR A 150 1.10 -12.70 -3.14
N SER A 151 0.72 -13.67 -2.30
CA SER A 151 -0.18 -13.47 -1.16
C SER A 151 0.52 -13.23 0.18
N SER A 152 1.86 -13.20 0.21
CA SER A 152 2.66 -13.12 1.45
C SER A 152 2.30 -11.93 2.34
N TYR A 153 2.21 -10.75 1.75
CA TYR A 153 1.97 -9.51 2.48
C TYR A 153 0.53 -9.43 3.02
N GLY A 154 -0.46 -9.81 2.21
CA GLY A 154 -1.86 -9.89 2.66
C GLY A 154 -2.06 -10.90 3.80
N ARG A 155 -1.41 -12.07 3.72
CA ARG A 155 -1.40 -13.05 4.82
C ARG A 155 -0.76 -12.49 6.10
N ARG A 156 0.34 -11.75 5.96
CA ARG A 156 1.02 -11.13 7.12
C ARG A 156 0.15 -10.09 7.82
N ILE A 157 -0.65 -9.33 7.08
CA ILE A 157 -1.62 -8.39 7.65
C ILE A 157 -2.71 -9.15 8.42
N LEU A 158 -3.23 -10.24 7.83
CA LEU A 158 -4.26 -11.07 8.46
C LEU A 158 -3.75 -11.71 9.77
N GLU A 159 -2.56 -12.31 9.76
CA GLU A 159 -1.91 -12.92 10.94
C GLU A 159 -1.75 -11.94 12.12
N LYS A 160 -1.56 -10.66 11.82
CA LYS A 160 -1.34 -9.61 12.81
C LYS A 160 -2.63 -8.93 13.25
N ASN A 161 -3.79 -9.30 12.70
CA ASN A 161 -5.07 -8.73 13.08
C ASN A 161 -5.63 -9.47 14.31
N PRO A 162 -5.64 -8.86 15.51
CA PRO A 162 -6.07 -9.56 16.73
C PRO A 162 -7.60 -9.65 16.87
N TYR A 163 -8.36 -9.16 15.88
CA TYR A 163 -9.82 -9.08 15.89
C TYR A 163 -10.50 -9.92 14.81
N ILE A 164 -9.77 -10.89 14.24
CA ILE A 164 -10.28 -11.96 13.37
C ILE A 164 -9.94 -13.30 14.03
#